data_AF-A0ABC8YYI9-F1
#
_entry.id   AF-A0ABC8YYI9-F1
#
_cell.length_a   1.000
_cell.length_b   1.000
_cell.length_c   1.000
_cell.angle_alpha   90.00
_cell.angle_beta   90.00
_cell.angle_gamma   90.00
#
_symmetry.space_group_name_H-M   'P 1'
#
loop_
_entity.id
_entity.type
_entity.pdbx_description
1 polymer ?
#
loop_
_entity_poly.entity_id
_entity_poly.type
_entity_poly.pdbx_seq_one_letter_code
_entity_poly.pdbx_strand_id
1 'polypeptide(L)'
;MAATRCFRGDRAALTALRLRRIISFLRRHGLYDTAHDLERHTGAFFDAAHFHRLLRHLRWADASSYALGFVTAGHCSREADVLIVRILTLRAMAEFAAGRTRGVDALFQRLDASLDSQPGGHLLRRVLLSMRSDRARASRLYHRSKTLAVDVILNMAAKCLELKAKSQLPRCTFDPAYVAGMQDASEE
;
A
#
# COMPACT_ATOMS: atom_id res chain seq x y z
N MET A 1 16.09 46.36 10.45
CA MET A 1 14.90 45.50 10.66
C MET A 1 15.13 44.17 9.96
N ALA A 2 15.56 43.16 10.71
CA ALA A 2 15.79 41.82 10.18
C ALA A 2 14.44 41.17 9.92
N ALA A 3 14.12 40.90 8.65
CA ALA A 3 12.96 40.12 8.28
C ALA A 3 13.21 38.68 8.74
N THR A 4 12.61 38.28 9.86
CA THR A 4 12.40 36.88 10.23
C THR A 4 11.63 36.23 9.10
N ARG A 5 12.35 35.59 8.18
CA ARG A 5 11.78 34.64 7.24
C ARG A 5 11.23 33.50 8.07
N CYS A 6 9.93 33.55 8.39
CA CYS A 6 9.20 32.41 8.90
C CYS A 6 9.44 31.26 7.93
N PHE A 7 10.23 30.27 8.34
CA PHE A 7 10.37 29.02 7.63
C PHE A 7 8.97 28.38 7.65
N ARG A 8 8.18 28.63 6.60
CA ARG A 8 6.90 27.95 6.35
C ARG A 8 7.26 26.55 5.84
N GLY A 9 7.99 25.80 6.67
CA GLY A 9 8.34 24.42 6.42
C GLY A 9 7.04 23.65 6.29
N ASP A 10 6.87 22.99 5.16
CA ASP A 10 5.73 22.14 4.88
C ASP A 10 5.61 21.09 6.01
N ARG A 11 4.66 21.32 6.93
CA ARG A 11 4.46 20.49 8.12
C ARG A 11 4.22 19.04 7.72
N ALA A 12 3.60 18.79 6.57
CA ALA A 12 3.36 17.44 6.05
C ALA A 12 4.68 16.77 5.66
N ALA A 13 5.57 17.47 4.95
CA ALA A 13 6.89 16.96 4.58
C ALA A 13 7.76 16.65 5.82
N LEU A 14 7.77 17.55 6.82
CA LEU A 14 8.49 17.32 8.08
C LEU A 14 7.93 16.13 8.86
N THR A 15 6.60 16.00 8.90
CA THR A 15 5.92 14.86 9.54
C THR A 15 6.29 13.55 8.84
N ALA A 16 6.26 13.53 7.51
CA ALA A 16 6.66 12.37 6.72
C ALA A 16 8.12 11.96 6.98
N LEU A 17 9.05 12.92 7.07
CA LEU A 17 10.45 12.65 7.41
C LEU A 17 10.61 12.07 8.82
N ARG A 18 9.90 12.61 9.82
CA ARG A 18 9.91 12.10 11.19
C ARG A 18 9.37 10.67 11.26
N LEU A 19 8.26 10.39 10.56
CA LEU A 19 7.69 9.05 10.46
C LEU A 19 8.68 8.07 9.82
N ARG A 20 9.34 8.45 8.72
CA ARG A 20 10.39 7.62 8.10
C ARG A 20 11.55 7.33 9.05
N ARG A 21 11.96 8.29 9.88
CA ARG A 21 13.01 8.06 10.91
C ARG A 21 12.56 7.07 11.98
N ILE A 22 11.32 7.17 12.44
CA ILE A 22 10.73 6.21 13.40
C ILE A 22 10.67 4.82 12.77
N ILE A 23 10.20 4.70 11.54
CA ILE A 23 10.18 3.42 10.80
C ILE A 23 11.59 2.82 10.68
N SER A 24 12.59 3.63 10.31
CA SER A 24 13.99 3.18 10.27
C SER A 24 14.50 2.73 11.65
N PHE A 25 14.09 3.39 12.73
CA PHE A 25 14.43 2.97 14.09
C PHE A 25 13.79 1.61 14.42
N LEU A 26 12.48 1.45 14.23
CA LEU A 26 11.77 0.19 14.50
C LEU A 26 12.39 -1.00 13.75
N ARG A 27 12.71 -0.82 12.46
CA ARG A 27 13.34 -1.87 11.63
C ARG A 27 14.74 -2.26 12.11
N ARG A 28 15.53 -1.30 12.59
CA ARG A 28 16.88 -1.56 13.14
C ARG A 28 16.83 -2.36 14.43
N HIS A 29 15.76 -2.21 15.22
CA HIS A 29 15.54 -2.97 16.45
C HIS A 29 14.72 -4.25 16.24
N GLY A 30 14.47 -4.66 14.99
CA GLY A 30 13.75 -5.91 14.68
C GLY A 30 12.23 -5.85 14.88
N LEU A 31 11.65 -4.67 15.15
CA LEU A 31 10.21 -4.47 15.36
C LEU A 31 9.46 -4.32 14.03
N TYR A 32 9.51 -5.36 13.20
CA TYR A 32 9.01 -5.30 11.82
C TYR A 32 7.48 -5.19 11.73
N ASP A 33 6.73 -5.89 12.58
CA ASP A 33 5.26 -5.84 12.52
C ASP A 33 4.75 -4.43 12.84
N THR A 34 5.28 -3.81 13.90
CA THR A 34 4.98 -2.42 14.25
C THR A 34 5.42 -1.45 13.15
N ALA A 35 6.57 -1.69 12.53
CA ALA A 35 7.03 -0.87 11.41
C ALA A 35 6.06 -0.97 10.21
N HIS A 36 5.65 -2.17 9.82
CA HIS A 36 4.73 -2.40 8.70
C HIS A 36 3.32 -1.86 8.97
N ASP A 37 2.84 -1.96 10.20
CA ASP A 37 1.58 -1.33 10.61
C ASP A 37 1.68 0.20 10.49
N LEU A 38 2.76 0.81 10.99
CA LEU A 38 2.96 2.25 10.88
C LEU A 38 3.09 2.69 9.41
N GLU A 39 3.88 1.97 8.61
CA GLU A 39 4.02 2.17 7.16
C GLU A 39 2.67 2.20 6.45
N ARG A 40 1.80 1.21 6.74
CA ARG A 40 0.45 1.10 6.18
C ARG A 40 -0.46 2.25 6.60
N HIS A 41 -0.48 2.61 7.89
CA HIS A 41 -1.43 3.62 8.39
C HIS A 41 -1.05 5.03 7.95
N THR A 42 0.24 5.33 7.88
CA THR A 42 0.69 6.69 7.55
C THR A 42 1.04 6.88 6.09
N GLY A 43 1.20 5.79 5.32
CA GLY A 43 1.61 5.84 3.92
C GLY A 43 2.96 6.53 3.72
N ALA A 44 3.82 6.58 4.76
CA ALA A 44 5.02 7.41 4.78
C ALA A 44 6.23 6.72 4.13
N PHE A 45 6.27 5.38 4.17
CA PHE A 45 7.33 4.56 3.59
C PHE A 45 6.78 3.25 3.07
N PHE A 46 7.09 2.90 1.82
CA PHE A 46 6.67 1.67 1.18
C PHE A 46 7.81 0.65 1.15
N ASP A 47 7.69 -0.42 1.93
CA ASP A 47 8.61 -1.55 1.88
C ASP A 47 8.21 -2.53 0.76
N ALA A 48 8.89 -2.41 -0.37
CA ALA A 48 8.69 -3.31 -1.51
C ALA A 48 9.00 -4.78 -1.18
N ALA A 49 9.97 -5.06 -0.30
CA ALA A 49 10.31 -6.42 0.08
C ALA A 49 9.23 -7.05 0.96
N HIS A 50 8.65 -6.28 1.89
CA HIS A 50 7.48 -6.70 2.66
C HIS A 50 6.29 -6.99 1.76
N PHE A 51 5.96 -6.05 0.88
CA PHE A 51 4.86 -6.23 -0.08
C PHE A 51 5.07 -7.47 -0.96
N HIS A 52 6.31 -7.69 -1.42
CA HIS A 52 6.65 -8.89 -2.19
C HIS A 52 6.45 -10.19 -1.41
N ARG A 53 6.83 -10.23 -0.12
CA ARG A 53 6.55 -11.39 0.74
C ARG A 53 5.05 -11.63 0.89
N LEU A 54 4.24 -10.60 1.11
CA LEU A 54 2.79 -10.74 1.21
C LEU A 54 2.19 -11.38 -0.05
N LEU A 55 2.61 -10.93 -1.23
CA LEU A 55 2.13 -11.48 -2.50
C LEU A 55 2.60 -12.93 -2.73
N ARG A 56 3.87 -13.24 -2.48
CA ARG A 56 4.40 -14.60 -2.62
C ARG A 56 3.72 -15.60 -1.71
N HIS A 57 3.37 -15.18 -0.48
CA HIS A 57 2.62 -16.00 0.46
C HIS A 57 1.10 -15.97 0.21
N LEU A 58 0.64 -15.35 -0.89
CA LEU A 58 -0.77 -15.26 -1.27
C LEU A 58 -1.64 -14.62 -0.18
N ARG A 59 -1.05 -13.75 0.65
CA ARG A 59 -1.74 -13.00 1.71
C ARG A 59 -2.48 -11.80 1.10
N TRP A 60 -3.46 -12.08 0.24
CA TRP A 60 -4.14 -11.05 -0.57
C TRP A 60 -4.86 -9.99 0.27
N ALA A 61 -5.44 -10.37 1.40
CA ALA A 61 -6.07 -9.44 2.34
C ALA A 61 -5.05 -8.41 2.85
N ASP A 62 -3.93 -8.89 3.38
CA ASP A 62 -2.86 -8.04 3.92
C ASP A 62 -2.18 -7.22 2.83
N ALA A 63 -1.88 -7.83 1.67
CA ALA A 63 -1.27 -7.13 0.54
C ALA A 63 -2.14 -5.99 0.04
N SER A 64 -3.45 -6.22 -0.12
CA SER A 64 -4.39 -5.17 -0.52
C SER A 64 -4.48 -4.06 0.52
N SER A 65 -4.51 -4.41 1.80
CA SER A 65 -4.63 -3.44 2.88
C SER A 65 -3.37 -2.59 3.04
N TYR A 66 -2.19 -3.20 2.87
CA TYR A 66 -0.92 -2.51 2.84
C TYR A 66 -0.85 -1.54 1.65
N ALA A 67 -1.13 -2.00 0.43
CA ALA A 67 -1.05 -1.17 -0.78
C ALA A 67 -2.02 0.03 -0.74
N LEU A 68 -3.22 -0.15 -0.19
CA LEU A 68 -4.21 0.92 0.00
C LEU A 68 -3.75 2.03 0.95
N GLY A 69 -2.76 1.77 1.83
CA GLY A 69 -2.14 2.81 2.65
C GLY A 69 -1.31 3.82 1.86
N PHE A 70 -0.94 3.48 0.61
CA PHE A 70 -0.06 4.29 -0.22
C PHE A 70 -0.77 4.92 -1.42
N VAL A 71 -1.80 4.24 -1.92
CA VAL A 71 -2.56 4.60 -3.12
C VAL A 71 -4.04 4.68 -2.77
N THR A 72 -4.62 5.88 -2.89
CA THR A 72 -6.06 6.08 -2.74
C THR A 72 -6.70 6.03 -4.11
N ALA A 73 -7.52 5.00 -4.35
CA ALA A 73 -8.21 4.81 -5.62
C ALA A 73 -8.96 6.09 -6.06
N GLY A 74 -8.74 6.56 -7.29
CA GLY A 74 -9.36 7.76 -7.85
C GLY A 74 -8.66 9.10 -7.51
N HIS A 75 -7.62 9.07 -6.67
CA HIS A 75 -6.78 10.23 -6.35
C HIS A 75 -5.30 10.00 -6.69
N CYS A 76 -5.00 8.95 -7.45
CA CYS A 76 -3.66 8.56 -7.86
C CYS A 76 -3.59 8.42 -9.39
N SER A 77 -2.39 8.15 -9.91
CA SER A 77 -2.21 7.84 -11.33
C SER A 77 -3.04 6.65 -11.76
N ARG A 78 -3.33 6.58 -13.06
CA ARG A 78 -4.03 5.45 -13.68
C ARG A 78 -3.31 4.13 -13.41
N GLU A 79 -1.98 4.14 -13.39
CA GLU A 79 -1.13 2.99 -13.10
C GLU A 79 -1.36 2.45 -11.68
N ALA A 80 -1.47 3.37 -10.71
CA ALA A 80 -1.72 3.03 -9.32
C ALA A 80 -3.15 2.48 -9.13
N ASP A 81 -4.14 3.07 -9.80
CA ASP A 81 -5.52 2.55 -9.81
C ASP A 81 -5.59 1.15 -10.41
N VAL A 82 -4.95 0.91 -11.56
CA VAL A 82 -4.88 -0.42 -12.19
C VAL A 82 -4.23 -1.44 -11.26
N LEU A 83 -3.14 -1.09 -10.59
CA LEU A 83 -2.47 -1.94 -9.61
C LEU A 83 -3.42 -2.33 -8.47
N ILE A 84 -4.10 -1.35 -7.86
CA ILE A 84 -5.03 -1.58 -6.75
C ILE A 84 -6.22 -2.45 -7.18
N VAL A 85 -6.84 -2.15 -8.33
CA VAL A 85 -7.94 -2.96 -8.88
C VAL A 85 -7.51 -4.41 -9.09
N ARG A 86 -6.29 -4.63 -9.60
CA ARG A 86 -5.76 -5.99 -9.84
C ARG A 86 -5.57 -6.76 -8.54
N ILE A 87 -4.98 -6.14 -7.51
CA ILE A 87 -4.79 -6.76 -6.20
C ILE A 87 -6.14 -7.09 -5.55
N LEU A 88 -7.10 -6.16 -5.60
CA LEU A 88 -8.44 -6.36 -5.05
C LEU A 88 -9.22 -7.46 -5.80
N THR A 89 -9.05 -7.55 -7.12
CA THR A 89 -9.64 -8.62 -7.93
C THR A 89 -9.15 -9.99 -7.47
N LEU A 90 -7.83 -10.16 -7.28
CA LEU A 90 -7.28 -11.43 -6.80
C LEU A 90 -7.70 -11.76 -5.38
N ARG A 91 -7.80 -10.75 -4.52
CA ARG A 91 -8.39 -10.91 -3.19
C ARG A 91 -9.82 -11.45 -3.28
N ALA A 92 -10.67 -10.84 -4.11
CA ALA A 92 -12.04 -11.32 -4.32
C ALA A 92 -12.06 -12.78 -4.81
N MET A 93 -11.24 -13.10 -5.81
CA MET A 93 -11.10 -14.47 -6.34
C MET A 93 -10.69 -15.48 -5.26
N ALA A 94 -9.74 -15.10 -4.38
CA ALA A 94 -9.27 -15.95 -3.29
C ALA A 94 -10.36 -16.19 -2.24
N GLU A 95 -11.13 -15.15 -1.87
CA GLU A 95 -12.25 -15.28 -0.95
C GLU A 95 -13.37 -16.17 -1.51
N PHE A 96 -13.68 -16.05 -2.81
CA PHE A 96 -14.64 -16.94 -3.47
C PHE A 96 -14.16 -18.39 -3.52
N ALA A 97 -12.87 -18.62 -3.83
CA ALA A 97 -12.30 -19.97 -3.78
C ALA A 97 -12.37 -20.57 -2.37
N ALA A 98 -12.19 -19.75 -1.33
CA ALA A 98 -12.35 -20.13 0.07
C ALA A 98 -13.82 -20.31 0.50
N GLY A 99 -14.80 -19.94 -0.34
CA GLY A 99 -16.22 -19.99 -0.02
C GLY A 99 -16.71 -18.86 0.89
N ARG A 100 -15.90 -17.82 1.11
CA ARG A 100 -16.23 -16.67 1.97
C ARG A 100 -16.85 -15.57 1.10
N THR A 101 -18.17 -15.63 0.90
CA THR A 101 -18.89 -14.69 0.02
C THR A 101 -19.46 -13.47 0.76
N ARG A 102 -19.89 -13.62 2.01
CA ARG A 102 -20.51 -12.55 2.82
C ARG A 102 -19.55 -11.44 3.25
N GLY A 103 -18.25 -11.73 3.35
CA GLY A 103 -17.22 -10.75 3.74
C GLY A 103 -16.69 -9.90 2.58
N VAL A 104 -17.16 -10.13 1.34
CA VAL A 104 -16.59 -9.54 0.13
C VAL A 104 -17.47 -8.42 -0.42
N ASP A 105 -18.67 -8.19 0.11
CA ASP A 105 -19.61 -7.20 -0.43
C ASP A 105 -19.04 -5.77 -0.42
N ALA A 106 -18.43 -5.35 0.68
CA ALA A 106 -17.76 -4.04 0.75
C ALA A 106 -16.57 -3.94 -0.22
N LEU A 107 -15.84 -5.05 -0.43
CA LEU A 107 -14.75 -5.11 -1.41
C LEU A 107 -15.29 -5.05 -2.84
N PHE A 108 -16.45 -5.66 -3.09
CA PHE A 108 -17.11 -5.69 -4.39
C PHE A 108 -17.68 -4.33 -4.76
N GLN A 109 -18.30 -3.61 -3.81
CA GLN A 109 -18.74 -2.23 -4.03
C GLN A 109 -17.57 -1.32 -4.43
N ARG A 110 -16.43 -1.46 -3.75
CA ARG A 110 -15.22 -0.71 -4.08
C ARG A 110 -14.63 -1.10 -5.44
N LEU A 111 -14.68 -2.39 -5.79
CA LEU A 111 -14.26 -2.89 -7.10
C LEU A 111 -15.19 -2.42 -8.22
N ASP A 112 -16.50 -2.52 -8.06
CA ASP A 112 -17.49 -2.20 -9.11
C ASP A 112 -17.31 -0.76 -9.61
N ALA A 113 -17.17 0.21 -8.69
CA ALA A 113 -16.91 1.60 -9.05
C ALA A 113 -15.62 1.80 -9.86
N SER A 114 -14.58 1.00 -9.58
CA SER A 114 -13.32 1.04 -10.31
C SER A 114 -13.31 0.20 -11.59
N LEU A 115 -14.23 -0.77 -11.74
CA LEU A 115 -14.34 -1.60 -12.93
C LEU A 115 -15.06 -0.84 -14.05
N ASP A 116 -16.03 0.00 -13.71
CA ASP A 116 -16.77 0.79 -14.70
C ASP A 116 -15.87 1.79 -15.44
N SER A 117 -14.77 2.22 -14.81
CA SER A 117 -13.78 3.12 -15.42
C SER A 117 -12.71 2.41 -16.27
N GLN A 118 -12.66 1.07 -16.28
CA GLN A 118 -11.63 0.31 -16.99
C GLN A 118 -12.13 -0.38 -18.27
N PRO A 119 -11.35 -0.35 -19.36
CA PRO A 119 -11.63 -1.14 -20.55
C PRO A 119 -11.75 -2.63 -20.20
N GLY A 120 -12.89 -3.24 -20.51
CA GLY A 120 -13.15 -4.65 -20.20
C GLY A 120 -13.56 -4.95 -18.75
N GLY A 121 -13.77 -3.93 -17.91
CA GLY A 121 -14.21 -4.11 -16.52
C GLY A 121 -15.53 -4.88 -16.39
N HIS A 122 -16.47 -4.70 -17.31
CA HIS A 122 -17.74 -5.44 -17.36
C HIS A 122 -17.53 -6.97 -17.52
N LEU A 123 -16.52 -7.40 -18.30
CA LEU A 123 -16.18 -8.82 -18.44
C LEU A 123 -15.63 -9.36 -17.12
N LEU A 124 -14.74 -8.61 -16.47
CA LEU A 124 -14.18 -9.01 -15.18
C LEU A 124 -15.27 -9.09 -14.10
N ARG A 125 -16.19 -8.12 -14.06
CA ARG A 125 -17.37 -8.13 -13.19
C ARG A 125 -18.22 -9.38 -13.42
N ARG A 126 -18.53 -9.73 -14.67
CA ARG A 126 -19.28 -10.94 -15.02
C ARG A 126 -18.56 -12.22 -14.56
N VAL A 127 -17.24 -12.28 -14.72
CA VAL A 127 -16.43 -13.41 -14.24
C VAL A 127 -16.49 -13.51 -12.72
N LEU A 128 -16.28 -12.41 -11.99
CA LEU A 128 -16.31 -12.41 -10.53
C LEU A 128 -17.70 -12.79 -9.98
N LEU A 129 -18.79 -12.29 -10.60
CA LEU A 129 -20.15 -12.71 -10.26
C LEU A 129 -20.37 -14.21 -10.53
N SER A 130 -19.85 -14.75 -11.64
CA SER A 130 -19.95 -16.19 -11.92
C SER A 130 -19.18 -17.03 -10.89
N MET A 131 -18.05 -16.53 -10.38
CA MET A 131 -17.27 -17.19 -9.32
C MET A 131 -17.99 -17.13 -7.97
N ARG A 132 -18.67 -16.02 -7.68
CA ARG A 132 -19.47 -15.88 -6.45
C ARG A 132 -20.56 -16.94 -6.33
N SER A 133 -21.16 -17.33 -7.45
CA SER A 133 -22.24 -18.33 -7.50
C SER A 133 -21.75 -19.78 -7.61
N ASP A 134 -20.52 -20.01 -8.09
CA ASP A 134 -19.96 -21.35 -8.30
C ASP A 134 -18.56 -21.47 -7.67
N ARG A 135 -18.51 -22.09 -6.48
CA ARG A 135 -17.26 -22.30 -5.73
C ARG A 135 -16.25 -23.17 -6.47
N ALA A 136 -16.71 -24.18 -7.23
CA ALA A 136 -15.81 -25.07 -7.96
C ALA A 136 -15.13 -24.31 -9.10
N ARG A 137 -15.90 -23.49 -9.83
CA ARG A 137 -15.36 -22.55 -10.82
C ARG A 137 -14.44 -21.52 -10.18
N ALA A 138 -14.80 -20.97 -9.03
CA ALA A 138 -13.96 -20.01 -8.32
C ALA A 138 -12.59 -20.60 -7.97
N SER A 139 -12.58 -21.80 -7.40
CA SER A 139 -11.35 -22.53 -7.07
C SER A 139 -10.49 -22.76 -8.33
N ARG A 140 -11.06 -23.32 -9.40
CA ARG A 140 -10.31 -23.57 -10.65
C ARG A 140 -9.70 -22.29 -11.22
N LEU A 141 -10.49 -21.22 -11.32
CA LEU A 141 -10.01 -19.95 -11.89
C LEU A 141 -8.94 -19.29 -11.03
N TYR A 142 -9.11 -19.27 -9.70
CA TYR A 142 -8.12 -18.71 -8.78
C TYR A 142 -6.80 -19.49 -8.83
N HIS A 143 -6.84 -20.82 -8.76
CA HIS A 143 -5.63 -21.63 -8.80
C HIS A 143 -4.88 -21.51 -10.13
N ARG A 144 -5.59 -21.33 -11.25
CA ARG A 144 -4.99 -21.11 -12.56
C ARG A 144 -4.32 -19.75 -12.71
N SER A 145 -4.85 -18.71 -12.06
CA SER A 145 -4.38 -17.33 -12.26
C SER A 145 -3.39 -16.84 -11.22
N LYS A 146 -3.45 -17.33 -9.97
CA LYS A 146 -2.78 -16.73 -8.81
C LYS A 146 -1.27 -16.53 -8.98
N THR A 147 -0.54 -17.52 -9.51
CA THR A 147 0.92 -17.47 -9.61
C THR A 147 1.36 -16.42 -10.64
N LEU A 148 0.81 -16.48 -11.86
CA LEU A 148 1.08 -15.48 -12.90
C LEU A 148 0.71 -14.07 -12.44
N ALA A 149 -0.35 -13.96 -11.65
CA ALA A 149 -0.83 -12.67 -11.21
C ALA A 149 0.08 -12.02 -10.15
N VAL A 150 0.82 -12.79 -9.35
CA VAL A 150 1.86 -12.26 -8.44
C VAL A 150 2.92 -11.51 -9.25
N ASP A 151 3.48 -12.14 -10.29
CA ASP A 151 4.55 -11.54 -11.09
C ASP A 151 4.08 -10.27 -11.82
N VAL A 152 2.86 -10.31 -12.35
CA VAL A 152 2.24 -9.15 -13.00
C VAL A 152 2.08 -7.98 -12.01
N ILE A 153 1.59 -8.24 -10.79
CA ILE A 153 1.41 -7.21 -9.76
C ILE A 153 2.76 -6.65 -9.32
N LEU A 154 3.78 -7.49 -9.13
CA LEU A 154 5.12 -7.02 -8.75
C LEU A 154 5.73 -6.11 -9.81
N ASN A 155 5.57 -6.46 -11.09
CA ASN A 155 6.04 -5.63 -12.19
C ASN A 155 5.28 -4.30 -12.26
N MET A 156 3.95 -4.30 -12.03
CA MET A 156 3.17 -3.07 -11.93
C MET A 156 3.61 -2.20 -10.75
N ALA A 157 3.81 -2.80 -9.57
CA ALA A 157 4.25 -2.08 -8.37
C ALA A 157 5.63 -1.45 -8.55
N ALA A 158 6.55 -2.12 -9.25
CA ALA A 158 7.88 -1.58 -9.57
C ALA A 158 7.83 -0.36 -10.51
N LYS A 159 6.79 -0.28 -11.36
CA LYS A 159 6.58 0.82 -12.31
C LYS A 159 5.74 1.97 -11.73
N CYS A 160 5.01 1.74 -10.64
CA CYS A 160 4.17 2.73 -9.99
C CYS A 160 5.01 3.82 -9.30
N LEU A 161 4.88 5.06 -9.77
CA LEU A 161 5.69 6.19 -9.32
C LEU A 161 5.39 6.57 -7.87
N GLU A 162 4.15 6.46 -7.44
CA GLU A 162 3.71 6.77 -6.08
C GLU A 162 4.35 5.85 -5.06
N LEU A 163 4.45 4.56 -5.38
CA LEU A 163 5.15 3.57 -4.54
C LEU A 163 6.67 3.83 -4.57
N LYS A 164 7.23 4.11 -5.75
CA LYS A 164 8.66 4.39 -5.91
C LYS A 164 9.11 5.67 -5.18
N ALA A 165 8.28 6.70 -5.15
CA ALA A 165 8.56 7.94 -4.42
C ALA A 165 8.60 7.72 -2.88
N LYS A 166 7.93 6.66 -2.41
CA LYS A 166 7.82 6.32 -0.99
C LYS A 166 8.73 5.16 -0.58
N SER A 167 9.46 4.54 -1.50
CA SER A 167 10.36 3.41 -1.20
C SER A 167 11.77 3.83 -0.76
N GLN A 168 12.03 5.13 -0.64
CA GLN A 168 13.32 5.65 -0.19
C GLN A 168 13.27 6.07 1.28
N LEU A 169 14.06 5.41 2.12
CA LEU A 169 14.36 5.89 3.46
C LEU A 169 15.34 7.06 3.37
N PRO A 170 15.23 8.07 4.26
CA PRO A 170 16.29 9.04 4.41
C PRO A 170 17.59 8.29 4.71
N ARG A 171 18.70 8.71 4.08
CA ARG A 171 20.04 8.24 4.44
C ARG A 171 20.27 8.66 5.89
N CYS A 172 20.11 7.74 6.83
CA CYS A 172 20.46 7.97 8.22
C CYS A 172 22.00 8.00 8.33
N THR A 173 22.63 9.12 8.01
CA THR A 173 23.86 9.48 8.71
C THR A 173 23.43 9.87 10.11
N PHE A 174 23.84 9.09 11.11
CA PHE A 174 23.71 9.51 12.50
C PHE A 174 24.55 10.79 12.65
N ASP A 175 23.92 11.94 12.55
CA ASP A 175 24.43 13.16 13.14
C ASP A 175 23.49 13.55 14.29
N PRO A 176 23.95 13.43 15.55
CA PRO A 176 23.18 13.86 16.72
C PRO A 176 22.76 15.33 16.67
N ALA A 177 23.36 16.18 15.82
CA ALA A 177 23.03 17.60 15.70
C ALA A 177 21.59 17.91 15.20
N TYR A 178 20.85 16.91 14.70
CA TYR A 178 19.46 17.08 14.25
C TYR A 178 18.40 16.69 15.30
N VAL A 179 18.82 16.27 16.50
CA VAL A 179 17.97 16.43 17.67
C VAL A 179 18.03 17.91 17.97
N ALA A 180 16.94 18.64 17.71
CA ALA A 180 16.86 20.03 18.09
C ALA A 180 17.29 20.14 19.55
N GLY A 181 18.47 20.70 19.77
CA GLY A 181 18.86 21.24 21.06
C GLY A 181 17.87 22.35 21.34
N MET A 182 16.80 22.00 22.05
CA MET A 182 16.13 22.96 22.90
C MET A 182 17.12 23.18 24.05
N GLN A 183 18.16 23.98 23.78
CA GLN A 183 19.01 24.51 24.83
C GLN A 183 18.14 25.53 25.56
N ASP A 184 17.64 25.05 26.70
CA ASP A 184 17.49 25.78 27.96
C ASP A 184 17.81 27.28 27.85
N ALA A 185 16.74 28.08 27.92
CA ALA A 185 16.86 29.44 28.42
C ALA A 185 17.20 29.34 29.91
N SER A 186 18.49 29.26 30.21
CA SER A 186 19.04 29.52 31.54
C SER A 186 19.93 30.75 31.42
N GLU A 187 19.47 31.83 32.05
CA GLU A 187 20.22 32.82 32.83
C GLU A 187 21.67 33.13 32.39
N GLU A 188 21.88 34.34 31.85
CA GLU A 188 22.54 35.47 32.54
C GLU A 188 22.29 36.79 31.79
#